data_AF-A0A7S2MBW0-F1
#
_entry.id   AF-A0A7S2MBW0-F1
#
_cell.length_a   1.000
_cell.length_b   1.000
_cell.length_c   1.000
_cell.angle_alpha   90.00
_cell.angle_beta   90.00
_cell.angle_gamma   90.00
#
_symmetry.space_group_name_H-M   'P 1'
#
loop_
_entity.id
_entity.type
_entity.pdbx_description
1 polymer ?
#
loop_
_entity_poly.entity_id
_entity_poly.type
_entity_poly.pdbx_seq_one_letter_code
_entity_poly.pdbx_strand_id
1 'polypeptide(L)'
;GGDPGFVAAELLRASIRVTVVDPAFGASGKSDPLTSEFLKQFEGKQLRVIRAPFNQGFVDDPKHGSILRGASAMVSLYPDEVTNSCLYFSAAFSLRTALIPCNECQQYFPPHNPTFEGFVRQCLNSDVNYSRMFGNTPMTRERINDTPFCQVILQRTPIG
;
A
#
# COMPACT_ATOMS: atom_id res chain seq x y z
N GLY A 1 -2.23 4.88 -0.56
CA GLY A 1 -1.35 6.05 -0.58
C GLY A 1 -0.45 6.02 -1.79
N GLY A 2 -0.04 7.19 -2.30
CA GLY A 2 1.01 7.22 -3.32
C GLY A 2 1.22 8.51 -4.10
N ASP A 3 0.68 9.65 -3.69
CA ASP A 3 0.91 10.93 -4.38
C ASP A 3 2.42 11.21 -4.54
N PRO A 4 2.94 11.52 -5.76
CA PRO A 4 2.23 11.96 -6.97
C PRO A 4 1.69 10.86 -7.90
N GLY A 5 1.83 9.58 -7.53
CA GLY A 5 1.21 8.44 -8.23
C GLY A 5 2.16 7.62 -9.10
N PHE A 6 3.47 7.63 -8.84
CA PHE A 6 4.47 6.91 -9.65
C PHE A 6 4.16 5.42 -9.83
N VAL A 7 3.80 4.72 -8.75
CA VAL A 7 3.44 3.29 -8.84
C VAL A 7 2.17 3.08 -9.66
N ALA A 8 1.17 3.96 -9.51
CA ALA A 8 -0.03 3.89 -10.34
C ALA A 8 0.31 4.07 -11.83
N ALA A 9 1.23 5.00 -12.14
CA ALA A 9 1.67 5.23 -13.51
C ALA A 9 2.39 4.01 -14.10
N GLU A 10 3.31 3.39 -13.37
CA GLU A 10 4.01 2.18 -13.83
C GLU A 10 3.05 1.00 -14.07
N LEU A 11 2.08 0.80 -13.17
CA LEU A 11 1.06 -0.24 -13.36
C LEU A 11 0.20 0.03 -14.61
N LEU A 12 -0.20 1.29 -14.86
CA LEU A 12 -0.95 1.66 -16.05
C LEU A 12 -0.12 1.51 -17.34
N ARG A 13 1.20 1.81 -17.31
CA ARG A 13 2.11 1.52 -18.43
C ARG A 13 2.15 0.04 -18.76
N ALA A 14 2.06 -0.82 -17.74
CA ALA A 14 1.91 -2.27 -17.90
C ALA A 14 0.47 -2.72 -18.23
N SER A 15 -0.44 -1.79 -18.57
CA SER A 15 -1.86 -2.05 -18.86
C SER A 15 -2.66 -2.67 -17.71
N ILE A 16 -2.20 -2.48 -16.47
CA ILE A 16 -2.89 -2.93 -15.26
C ILE A 16 -3.86 -1.82 -14.81
N ARG A 17 -5.13 -2.16 -14.58
CA ARG A 17 -6.12 -1.24 -14.02
C ARG A 17 -5.79 -0.96 -12.55
N VAL A 18 -5.82 0.31 -12.16
CA VAL A 18 -5.44 0.78 -10.82
C VAL A 18 -6.59 1.48 -10.13
N THR A 19 -6.80 1.18 -8.85
CA THR A 19 -7.57 2.02 -7.94
C THR A 19 -6.64 2.60 -6.89
N VAL A 20 -6.53 3.93 -6.83
CA VAL A 20 -5.78 4.64 -5.79
C VAL A 20 -6.74 5.02 -4.66
N VAL A 21 -6.41 4.63 -3.44
CA VAL A 21 -7.09 5.07 -2.22
C VAL A 21 -6.10 5.91 -1.42
N ASP A 22 -6.33 7.22 -1.41
CA ASP A 22 -5.48 8.20 -0.76
C ASP A 22 -6.25 9.52 -0.60
N PRO A 23 -6.51 9.99 0.63
CA PRO A 23 -7.29 11.20 0.88
C PRO A 23 -6.61 12.47 0.34
N ALA A 24 -5.28 12.46 0.19
CA ALA A 24 -4.50 13.61 -0.23
C ALA A 24 -4.08 13.55 -1.72
N PHE A 25 -4.55 12.57 -2.49
CA PHE A 25 -4.13 12.39 -3.88
C PHE A 25 -4.45 13.61 -4.77
N GLY A 26 -3.41 14.20 -5.35
CA GLY A 26 -3.48 15.44 -6.12
C GLY A 26 -3.69 16.72 -5.30
N ALA A 27 -3.68 16.62 -3.97
CA ALA A 27 -3.89 17.73 -3.04
C ALA A 27 -2.78 17.86 -1.98
N SER A 28 -1.84 16.90 -1.90
CA SER A 28 -0.77 16.90 -0.89
C SER A 28 0.34 17.93 -1.16
N GLY A 29 0.28 18.61 -2.32
CA GLY A 29 1.36 19.48 -2.82
C GLY A 29 2.52 18.72 -3.46
N LYS A 30 2.59 17.38 -3.30
CA LYS A 30 3.51 16.52 -4.05
C LYS A 30 2.99 16.42 -5.49
N SER A 31 3.72 17.01 -6.43
CA SER A 31 3.35 16.94 -7.84
C SER A 31 4.58 16.66 -8.68
N ASP A 32 4.41 15.73 -9.62
CA ASP A 32 5.33 15.54 -10.74
C ASP A 32 4.51 15.78 -12.01
N PRO A 33 4.72 16.91 -12.72
CA PRO A 33 3.87 17.30 -13.85
C PRO A 33 3.72 16.21 -14.91
N LEU A 34 4.80 15.46 -15.18
CA LEU A 34 4.80 14.38 -16.17
C LEU A 34 3.91 13.22 -15.72
N THR A 35 4.05 12.77 -14.47
CA THR A 35 3.21 11.70 -13.91
C THR A 35 1.76 12.14 -13.80
N SER A 36 1.49 13.34 -13.31
CA SER A 36 0.12 13.84 -13.20
C SER A 36 -0.56 13.94 -14.57
N GLU A 37 0.13 14.45 -15.60
CA GLU A 37 -0.43 14.55 -16.94
C GLU A 37 -0.65 13.17 -17.58
N PHE A 38 0.26 12.22 -17.37
CA PHE A 38 0.08 10.83 -17.79
C PHE A 38 -1.17 10.20 -17.15
N LEU A 39 -1.33 10.33 -15.83
CA LEU A 39 -2.44 9.72 -15.09
C LEU A 39 -3.82 10.24 -15.52
N LYS A 40 -3.95 11.54 -15.85
CA LYS A 40 -5.20 12.14 -16.34
C LYS A 40 -5.78 11.43 -17.56
N GLN A 41 -4.94 10.86 -18.42
CA GLN A 41 -5.38 10.17 -19.64
C GLN A 41 -6.18 8.89 -19.35
N PHE A 42 -5.99 8.32 -18.16
CA PHE A 42 -6.58 7.07 -17.71
C PHE A 42 -7.73 7.25 -16.70
N GLU A 43 -7.92 8.45 -16.18
CA GLU A 43 -8.94 8.75 -15.16
C GLU A 43 -10.35 8.41 -15.67
N GLY A 44 -11.12 7.70 -14.85
CA GLY A 44 -12.46 7.21 -15.22
C GLY A 44 -12.47 5.99 -16.15
N LYS A 45 -11.30 5.50 -16.59
CA LYS A 45 -11.16 4.31 -17.45
C LYS A 45 -10.43 3.18 -16.73
N GLN A 46 -9.10 3.25 -16.71
CA GLN A 46 -8.21 2.28 -16.07
C GLN A 46 -7.67 2.79 -14.74
N LEU A 47 -7.80 4.10 -14.48
CA LEU A 47 -7.50 4.70 -13.20
C LEU A 47 -8.79 5.13 -12.51
N ARG A 48 -8.98 4.66 -11.27
CA ARG A 48 -9.98 5.16 -10.34
C ARG A 48 -9.26 5.76 -9.14
N VAL A 49 -9.65 6.98 -8.74
CA VAL A 49 -9.12 7.63 -7.54
C VAL A 49 -10.25 7.75 -6.52
N ILE A 50 -10.00 7.31 -5.29
CA ILE A 50 -10.90 7.46 -4.15
C ILE A 50 -10.17 8.23 -3.06
N ARG A 51 -10.66 9.45 -2.81
CA ARG A 51 -10.08 10.37 -1.83
C ARG A 51 -10.67 10.09 -0.45
N ALA A 52 -10.23 8.98 0.14
CA ALA A 52 -10.63 8.54 1.47
C ALA A 52 -9.45 7.81 2.15
N PRO A 53 -9.36 7.84 3.49
CA PRO A 53 -8.40 7.01 4.22
C PRO A 53 -8.76 5.53 4.10
N PHE A 54 -7.77 4.66 3.92
CA PHE A 54 -7.97 3.21 3.93
C PHE A 54 -8.04 2.69 5.38
N ASN A 55 -9.20 2.79 6.01
CA ASN A 55 -9.45 2.33 7.38
C ASN A 55 -10.64 1.36 7.42
N GLN A 56 -11.02 0.90 8.62
CA GLN A 56 -12.14 -0.04 8.77
C GLN A 56 -13.46 0.50 8.20
N GLY A 57 -13.74 1.80 8.37
CA GLY A 57 -14.91 2.44 7.77
C GLY A 57 -14.90 2.43 6.24
N PHE A 58 -13.73 2.54 5.61
CA PHE A 58 -13.59 2.35 4.16
C PHE A 58 -13.87 0.91 3.74
N VAL A 59 -13.37 -0.06 4.50
CA VAL A 59 -13.53 -1.49 4.24
C VAL A 59 -14.99 -1.93 4.40
N ASP A 60 -15.67 -1.42 5.42
CA ASP A 60 -17.04 -1.78 5.76
C ASP A 60 -18.09 -1.08 4.88
N ASP A 61 -17.74 -0.01 4.16
CA ASP A 61 -18.67 0.67 3.27
C ASP A 61 -19.07 -0.25 2.10
N PRO A 62 -20.36 -0.63 1.98
CA PRO A 62 -20.83 -1.50 0.91
C PRO A 62 -20.52 -0.95 -0.50
N LYS A 63 -20.37 0.37 -0.67
CA LYS A 63 -20.02 1.01 -1.93
C LYS A 63 -18.61 0.65 -2.41
N HIS A 64 -17.71 0.27 -1.50
CA HIS A 64 -16.35 -0.14 -1.81
C HIS A 64 -16.22 -1.67 -1.97
N GLY A 65 -17.23 -2.44 -1.56
CA GLY A 65 -17.19 -3.90 -1.55
C GLY A 65 -16.88 -4.53 -2.91
N SER A 66 -17.34 -3.96 -4.03
CA SER A 66 -17.02 -4.47 -5.38
C SER A 66 -15.55 -4.28 -5.75
N ILE A 67 -14.92 -3.18 -5.31
CA ILE A 67 -13.52 -2.88 -5.56
C ILE A 67 -12.64 -3.78 -4.72
N LEU A 68 -12.95 -3.90 -3.43
CA LEU A 68 -12.19 -4.70 -2.48
C LEU A 68 -12.21 -6.19 -2.87
N ARG A 69 -13.38 -6.72 -3.25
CA ARG A 69 -13.50 -8.11 -3.73
C ARG A 69 -12.88 -8.34 -5.12
N GLY A 70 -12.87 -7.31 -5.97
CA GLY A 70 -12.31 -7.38 -7.32
C GLY A 70 -10.81 -7.14 -7.39
N ALA A 71 -10.18 -6.74 -6.28
CA ALA A 71 -8.75 -6.49 -6.24
C ALA A 71 -7.96 -7.81 -6.33
N SER A 72 -7.04 -7.89 -7.29
CA SER A 72 -6.12 -9.03 -7.44
C SER A 72 -4.86 -8.88 -6.59
N ALA A 73 -4.50 -7.65 -6.27
CA ALA A 73 -3.37 -7.32 -5.42
C ALA A 73 -3.57 -5.95 -4.75
N MET A 74 -2.81 -5.71 -3.69
CA MET A 74 -2.71 -4.43 -3.01
C MET A 74 -1.25 -3.98 -2.93
N VAL A 75 -1.02 -2.68 -3.15
CA VAL A 75 0.27 -2.05 -2.94
C VAL A 75 0.09 -0.93 -1.92
N SER A 76 0.81 -1.01 -0.81
CA SER A 76 0.83 0.01 0.24
C SER A 76 2.19 0.68 0.23
N LEU A 77 2.19 2.00 0.08
CA LEU A 77 3.39 2.82 0.05
C LEU A 77 3.47 3.66 1.32
N TYR A 78 4.68 3.85 1.82
CA TYR A 78 5.03 4.65 2.99
C TYR A 78 4.46 4.10 4.32
N PRO A 79 5.16 4.35 5.45
CA PRO A 79 4.57 4.24 6.77
C PRO A 79 3.55 5.34 6.96
N ASP A 80 2.35 4.99 7.40
CA ASP A 80 1.32 5.93 7.81
C ASP A 80 0.31 5.28 8.78
N GLU A 81 -0.70 6.04 9.19
CA GLU A 81 -1.78 5.55 10.05
C GLU A 81 -2.59 4.40 9.44
N VAL A 82 -2.54 4.18 8.12
CA VAL A 82 -3.28 3.10 7.45
C VAL A 82 -2.48 1.83 7.29
N THR A 83 -1.16 1.86 7.50
CA THR A 83 -0.28 0.69 7.31
C THR A 83 -0.78 -0.54 8.08
N ASN A 84 -1.21 -0.40 9.33
CA ASN A 84 -1.74 -1.52 10.10
C ASN A 84 -3.07 -2.05 9.55
N SER A 85 -3.95 -1.16 9.07
CA SER A 85 -5.21 -1.53 8.41
C SER A 85 -4.93 -2.32 7.12
N CYS A 86 -3.92 -1.93 6.34
CA CYS A 86 -3.47 -2.66 5.16
C CYS A 86 -2.96 -4.06 5.53
N LEU A 87 -2.12 -4.19 6.57
CA LEU A 87 -1.63 -5.50 7.03
C LEU A 87 -2.77 -6.43 7.44
N TYR A 88 -3.71 -5.92 8.26
CA TYR A 88 -4.88 -6.68 8.69
C TYR A 88 -5.76 -7.09 7.51
N PHE A 89 -6.14 -6.13 6.66
CA PHE A 89 -7.03 -6.37 5.52
C PHE A 89 -6.43 -7.39 4.56
N SER A 90 -5.17 -7.21 4.16
CA SER A 90 -4.51 -8.15 3.25
C SER A 90 -4.38 -9.56 3.83
N ALA A 91 -4.20 -9.68 5.14
CA ALA A 91 -4.18 -10.96 5.83
C ALA A 91 -5.57 -11.58 5.88
N ALA A 92 -6.61 -10.83 6.21
CA ALA A 92 -7.98 -11.34 6.33
C ALA A 92 -8.56 -11.85 5.00
N PHE A 93 -8.20 -11.20 3.89
CA PHE A 93 -8.72 -11.52 2.56
C PHE A 93 -7.74 -12.33 1.69
N SER A 94 -6.64 -12.82 2.27
CA SER A 94 -5.61 -13.58 1.55
C SER A 94 -5.16 -12.86 0.27
N LEU A 95 -4.96 -11.53 0.34
CA LEU A 95 -4.68 -10.71 -0.83
C LEU A 95 -3.18 -10.67 -1.12
N ARG A 96 -2.80 -10.83 -2.40
CA ARG A 96 -1.42 -10.57 -2.85
C ARG A 96 -1.05 -9.14 -2.51
N THR A 97 -0.01 -8.95 -1.73
CA THR A 97 0.27 -7.63 -1.15
C THR A 97 1.74 -7.30 -1.21
N ALA A 98 2.06 -6.07 -1.59
CA ALA A 98 3.38 -5.46 -1.44
C ALA A 98 3.26 -4.24 -0.54
N LEU A 99 3.95 -4.24 0.60
CA LEU A 99 4.14 -3.08 1.46
C LEU A 99 5.56 -2.56 1.26
N ILE A 100 5.68 -1.31 0.83
CA ILE A 100 6.96 -0.65 0.54
C ILE A 100 7.18 0.44 1.61
N PRO A 101 7.83 0.10 2.73
CA PRO A 101 8.16 1.07 3.76
C PRO A 101 9.21 2.06 3.26
N CYS A 102 9.07 3.30 3.70
CA CYS A 102 9.98 4.41 3.41
C CYS A 102 10.61 4.92 4.72
N ASN A 103 11.85 5.39 4.67
CA ASN A 103 12.57 5.92 5.83
C ASN A 103 12.27 7.41 6.14
N GLU A 104 11.52 8.11 5.29
CA GLU A 104 11.22 9.54 5.45
C GLU A 104 10.18 9.81 6.55
N CYS A 105 9.29 8.86 6.82
CA CYS A 105 8.17 9.04 7.74
C CYS A 105 8.49 8.54 9.16
N GLN A 106 9.57 9.07 9.75
CA GLN A 106 10.12 8.60 11.05
C GLN A 106 9.13 8.72 12.22
N GLN A 107 8.14 9.61 12.13
CA GLN A 107 7.08 9.78 13.12
C GLN A 107 6.24 8.51 13.36
N TYR A 108 6.22 7.58 12.40
CA TYR A 108 5.53 6.29 12.54
C TYR A 108 6.46 5.15 12.99
N PHE A 109 7.73 5.43 13.28
CA PHE A 109 8.64 4.42 13.80
C PHE A 109 8.29 4.06 15.25
N PRO A 110 8.48 2.80 15.67
CA PRO A 110 8.15 2.39 17.02
C PRO A 110 9.02 3.15 18.04
N PRO A 111 8.44 3.74 19.10
CA PRO A 111 9.21 4.50 20.11
C PRO A 111 10.33 3.70 20.78
N HIS A 112 10.14 2.39 20.92
CA HIS A 112 11.10 1.46 21.54
C HIS A 112 12.21 0.99 20.59
N ASN A 113 12.09 1.25 19.28
CA ASN A 113 13.12 0.99 18.29
C ASN A 113 12.93 1.96 17.10
N PRO A 114 13.27 3.25 17.26
CA PRO A 114 12.93 4.32 16.32
C PRO A 114 13.85 4.32 15.11
N THR A 115 13.95 3.17 14.43
CA THR A 115 14.77 2.95 13.24
C THR A 115 13.90 2.38 12.13
N PHE A 116 14.33 2.57 10.88
CA PHE A 116 13.67 1.96 9.72
C PHE A 116 13.55 0.43 9.88
N GLU A 117 14.62 -0.22 10.33
CA GLU A 117 14.63 -1.66 10.59
C GLU A 117 13.68 -2.05 11.74
N GLY A 118 13.57 -1.21 12.77
CA GLY A 118 12.58 -1.38 13.84
C GLY A 118 11.14 -1.35 13.32
N PHE A 119 10.83 -0.40 12.44
CA PHE A 119 9.53 -0.32 11.78
C PHE A 119 9.26 -1.54 10.88
N VAL A 120 10.25 -1.96 10.08
CA VAL A 120 10.16 -3.17 9.24
C VAL A 120 9.86 -4.41 10.08
N ARG A 121 10.56 -4.58 11.21
CA ARG A 121 10.32 -5.69 12.15
C ARG A 121 8.93 -5.62 12.78
N GLN A 122 8.48 -4.43 13.16
CA GLN A 122 7.13 -4.24 13.69
C GLN A 122 6.07 -4.67 12.66
N CYS A 123 6.22 -4.26 11.40
CA CYS A 123 5.31 -4.67 10.32
C CYS A 123 5.27 -6.18 10.15
N LEU A 124 6.43 -6.84 10.07
CA LEU A 124 6.51 -8.30 9.96
C LEU A 124 5.90 -9.02 11.17
N ASN A 125 6.13 -8.53 12.38
CA ASN A 125 5.58 -9.12 13.59
C ASN A 125 4.04 -8.99 13.64
N SER A 126 3.51 -7.80 13.33
CA SER A 126 2.07 -7.58 13.21
C SER A 126 1.46 -8.51 12.15
N ASP A 127 2.11 -8.61 10.99
CA ASP A 127 1.66 -9.44 9.89
C ASP A 127 1.66 -10.94 10.22
N VAL A 128 2.68 -11.44 10.93
CA VAL A 128 2.72 -12.83 11.41
C VAL A 128 1.53 -13.13 12.32
N ASN A 129 1.17 -12.20 13.22
CA ASN A 129 0.04 -12.37 14.11
C ASN A 129 -1.29 -12.42 13.34
N TYR A 130 -1.50 -11.50 12.40
CA TYR A 130 -2.70 -11.50 11.56
C TYR A 130 -2.77 -12.73 10.65
N SER A 131 -1.67 -13.09 10.01
CA SER A 131 -1.59 -14.24 9.11
C SER A 131 -1.89 -15.53 9.87
N ARG A 132 -1.37 -15.71 11.09
CA ARG A 132 -1.72 -16.87 11.94
C ARG A 132 -3.19 -16.89 12.33
N MET A 133 -3.76 -15.74 12.68
CA MET A 133 -5.19 -15.62 13.03
C MET A 133 -6.11 -16.08 11.89
N PHE A 134 -5.75 -15.77 10.64
CA PHE A 134 -6.55 -16.08 9.46
C PHE A 134 -6.08 -17.35 8.70
N GLY A 135 -5.06 -18.05 9.19
CA GLY A 135 -4.53 -19.25 8.51
C GLY A 135 -3.79 -18.96 7.19
N ASN A 136 -3.23 -17.75 7.04
CA ASN A 136 -2.56 -17.29 5.83
C ASN A 136 -1.03 -17.32 5.92
N THR A 137 -0.38 -17.24 4.77
CA THR A 137 1.09 -17.12 4.68
C THR A 137 1.53 -15.74 5.15
N PRO A 138 2.46 -15.65 6.12
CA PRO A 138 3.05 -14.38 6.54
C PRO A 138 3.81 -13.69 5.41
N MET A 139 3.93 -12.37 5.52
CA MET A 139 4.79 -11.59 4.64
C MET A 139 6.26 -11.99 4.77
N THR A 140 6.96 -11.91 3.65
CA THR A 140 8.41 -12.09 3.56
C THR A 140 9.08 -10.77 3.19
N ARG A 141 10.35 -10.63 3.58
CA ARG A 141 11.17 -9.45 3.30
C ARG A 141 12.06 -9.71 2.09
N GLU A 142 12.01 -8.80 1.12
CA GLU A 142 12.99 -8.69 0.04
C GLU A 142 13.76 -7.37 0.15
N ARG A 143 15.02 -7.35 -0.30
CA ARG A 143 15.83 -6.13 -0.32
C ARG A 143 15.70 -5.44 -1.68
N ILE A 144 15.60 -4.12 -1.64
CA ILE A 144 15.75 -3.26 -2.81
C ILE A 144 17.11 -2.58 -2.71
N ASN A 145 17.90 -2.66 -3.78
CA ASN A 145 19.19 -1.97 -3.87
C ASN A 145 19.01 -0.62 -4.56
N ASP A 146 19.99 0.27 -4.38
CA ASP A 146 20.11 1.53 -5.12
C ASP A 146 18.93 2.50 -4.96
N THR A 147 18.21 2.43 -3.83
CA THR A 147 17.23 3.45 -3.45
C THR A 147 17.61 4.12 -2.12
N PRO A 148 17.53 5.46 -2.04
CA PRO A 148 17.89 6.18 -0.81
C PRO A 148 16.81 6.09 0.29
N PHE A 149 15.57 5.77 -0.08
CA PHE A 149 14.41 5.90 0.84
C PHE A 149 13.70 4.58 1.16
N CYS A 150 13.72 3.60 0.24
CA CYS A 150 12.99 2.33 0.38
C CYS A 150 13.94 1.15 0.19
N GLN A 151 14.42 0.57 1.29
CA GLN A 151 15.45 -0.48 1.21
C GLN A 151 14.88 -1.90 1.16
N VAL A 152 13.56 -2.06 1.37
CA VAL A 152 12.91 -3.37 1.41
C VAL A 152 11.51 -3.33 0.80
N ILE A 153 11.05 -4.49 0.32
CA ILE A 153 9.63 -4.78 0.06
C ILE A 153 9.21 -5.87 1.02
N LEU A 154 8.06 -5.70 1.65
CA LEU A 154 7.39 -6.75 2.40
C LEU A 154 6.26 -7.31 1.54
N GLN A 155 6.34 -8.59 1.18
CA GLN A 155 5.40 -9.19 0.25
C GLN A 155 4.66 -10.38 0.84
N ARG A 156 3.36 -10.46 0.57
CA ARG A 156 2.55 -11.67 0.75
C ARG A 156 2.17 -12.20 -0.63
N THR A 157 2.54 -13.44 -0.89
CA THR A 157 2.01 -14.24 -1.98
C THR A 157 1.27 -15.41 -1.35
N PRO A 158 -0.07 -15.39 -1.29
CA PRO A 158 -0.86 -16.50 -0.78
C PRO A 158 -0.55 -17.76 -1.60
N ILE A 159 -0.35 -18.89 -0.91
CA ILE A 159 -0.27 -20.19 -1.57
C ILE A 159 -1.69 -20.52 -2.05
N GLY A 160 -1.84 -20.73 -3.36
CA GLY A 160 -3.11 -21.09 -4.00
C GLY A 160 -3.51 -22.54 -3.81
#